data_AF-A0A2N6ALC5-F1
#
_entry.id   AF-A0A2N6ALC5-F1
#
_cell.length_a   1.000
_cell.length_b   1.000
_cell.length_c   1.000
_cell.angle_alpha   90.00
_cell.angle_beta   90.00
_cell.angle_gamma   90.00
#
_symmetry.space_group_name_H-M   'P 1'
#
loop_
_entity.id
_entity.type
_entity.pdbx_description
1 polymer ?
#
loop_
_entity_poly.entity_id
_entity_poly.type
_entity_poly.pdbx_seq_one_letter_code
_entity_poly.pdbx_strand_id
1 'polypeptide(L)'
;MRNTVNTLFSRKRYITFPFGISIVAVPVLLILLLPSLTRAQEAPRAVITPGGEYSENARGSLAWTLGELSAGYYLTPRLQYREGFQSTPLRVTTIEPLPTAWNVDVYPNPAQTRLSVALGEQHPALTLKLYDLTGREMQSVALETDARQSQLQLDRLPQGSYILQLVDSDGRVAGSYQIKKIQ
;
A
#
# COMPACT_ATOMS: atom_id res chain seq x y z
N MET A 1 -4.74 91.89 0.44
CA MET A 1 -5.35 90.59 0.10
C MET A 1 -4.29 89.70 -0.55
N ARG A 2 -3.95 88.54 0.04
CA ARG A 2 -3.08 87.52 -0.58
C ARG A 2 -3.18 86.18 0.16
N ASN A 3 -2.77 85.10 -0.50
CA ASN A 3 -2.39 83.79 0.04
C ASN A 3 -3.49 82.93 0.70
N THR A 4 -4.34 82.39 -0.17
CA THR A 4 -4.54 80.93 -0.36
C THR A 4 -3.97 80.00 0.74
N VAL A 5 -4.86 79.29 1.46
CA VAL A 5 -4.51 78.11 2.26
C VAL A 5 -4.67 76.87 1.40
N ASN A 6 -3.56 76.17 1.09
CA ASN A 6 -3.56 75.03 0.18
C ASN A 6 -3.25 73.71 0.92
N THR A 7 -4.28 73.03 1.42
CA THR A 7 -4.15 71.76 2.16
C THR A 7 -4.44 70.56 1.25
N LEU A 8 -3.40 70.12 0.53
CA LEU A 8 -3.41 69.00 -0.42
C LEU A 8 -3.52 67.61 0.25
N PHE A 9 -4.59 67.36 1.02
CA PHE A 9 -4.93 66.03 1.49
C PHE A 9 -5.60 65.20 0.39
N SER A 10 -4.77 64.57 -0.43
CA SER A 10 -5.19 63.56 -1.42
C SER A 10 -5.82 62.35 -0.72
N ARG A 11 -7.14 62.39 -0.53
CA ARG A 11 -7.92 61.25 -0.03
C ARG A 11 -7.94 60.16 -1.10
N LYS A 12 -7.05 59.17 -1.00
CA LYS A 12 -7.18 57.89 -1.72
C LYS A 12 -8.57 57.29 -1.42
N ARG A 13 -9.50 57.45 -2.36
CA ARG A 13 -10.84 56.85 -2.30
C ARG A 13 -10.72 55.35 -2.59
N TYR A 14 -10.51 54.55 -1.56
CA TYR A 14 -10.80 53.13 -1.63
C TYR A 14 -12.32 52.97 -1.78
N ILE A 15 -12.77 52.39 -2.89
CA ILE A 15 -14.20 52.16 -3.15
C ILE A 15 -14.62 50.92 -2.35
N THR A 16 -15.17 51.15 -1.16
CA THR A 16 -15.68 50.09 -0.27
C THR A 16 -17.09 49.69 -0.70
N PHE A 17 -17.20 48.61 -1.47
CA PHE A 17 -18.48 47.96 -1.71
C PHE A 17 -18.96 47.21 -0.45
N PRO A 18 -20.25 47.22 -0.12
CA PRO A 18 -20.81 46.27 0.86
C PRO A 18 -20.70 44.85 0.29
N PHE A 19 -20.54 43.85 1.17
CA PHE A 19 -20.30 42.43 0.84
C PHE A 19 -18.94 42.08 0.20
N GLY A 20 -17.86 42.39 0.94
CA GLY A 20 -17.20 41.30 1.67
C GLY A 20 -16.24 40.36 0.94
N ILE A 21 -15.98 40.51 -0.37
CA ILE A 21 -14.94 39.74 -1.08
C ILE A 21 -13.88 40.68 -1.67
N SER A 22 -12.65 40.57 -1.15
CA SER A 22 -11.49 41.32 -1.65
C SER A 22 -11.12 40.89 -3.08
N ILE A 23 -10.71 41.84 -3.93
CA ILE A 23 -10.33 41.58 -5.34
C ILE A 23 -9.25 40.49 -5.48
N VAL A 24 -8.37 40.35 -4.49
CA VAL A 24 -7.31 39.31 -4.43
C VAL A 24 -7.87 37.89 -4.22
N ALA A 25 -9.06 37.74 -3.64
CA ALA A 25 -9.64 36.42 -3.33
C ALA A 25 -10.12 35.67 -4.59
N VAL A 26 -10.54 36.38 -5.65
CA VAL A 26 -11.04 35.78 -6.89
C VAL A 26 -9.96 34.95 -7.62
N PRO A 27 -8.75 35.46 -7.92
CA PRO A 27 -7.70 34.64 -8.53
C PRO A 27 -7.20 33.52 -7.61
N VAL A 28 -7.19 33.71 -6.29
CA VAL A 28 -6.84 32.65 -5.32
C VAL A 28 -7.85 31.50 -5.37
N LEU A 29 -9.15 31.81 -5.40
CA LEU A 29 -10.21 30.81 -5.52
C LEU A 29 -10.15 30.07 -6.87
N LEU A 30 -9.84 30.79 -7.95
CA LEU A 30 -9.66 30.18 -9.28
C LEU A 30 -8.51 29.17 -9.29
N ILE A 31 -7.36 29.51 -8.69
CA ILE A 31 -6.20 28.63 -8.57
C ILE A 31 -6.52 27.37 -7.75
N LEU A 32 -7.29 27.50 -6.67
CA LEU A 32 -7.70 26.37 -5.81
C LEU A 32 -8.64 25.37 -6.50
N LEU A 33 -9.36 25.79 -7.55
CA LEU A 33 -10.31 24.92 -8.27
C LEU A 33 -9.66 24.10 -9.41
N LEU A 34 -8.52 24.56 -9.96
CA LEU A 34 -7.82 23.89 -11.07
C LEU A 34 -7.52 22.38 -10.89
N PRO A 35 -7.03 21.87 -9.73
CA PRO A 35 -6.66 20.45 -9.62
C PRO A 35 -7.85 19.48 -9.76
N SER A 36 -9.08 19.94 -9.51
CA SER A 36 -10.30 19.12 -9.57
C SER A 36 -10.63 18.54 -10.96
N LEU A 37 -10.03 19.10 -12.02
CA LEU A 37 -10.23 18.66 -13.40
C LEU A 37 -9.24 17.55 -13.83
N THR A 38 -8.28 17.19 -12.98
CA THR A 38 -7.27 16.18 -13.32
C THR A 38 -7.80 14.76 -13.09
N ARG A 39 -7.56 13.86 -14.06
CA ARG A 39 -7.78 12.43 -13.92
C ARG A 39 -6.44 11.77 -13.62
N ALA A 40 -6.34 11.09 -12.47
CA ALA A 40 -5.17 10.27 -12.16
C ALA A 40 -5.10 9.08 -13.15
N GLN A 41 -3.91 8.81 -13.66
CA GLN A 41 -3.63 7.65 -14.50
C GLN A 41 -3.11 6.48 -13.66
N GLU A 42 -3.49 5.26 -14.01
CA GLU A 42 -2.98 4.03 -13.39
C GLU A 42 -2.17 3.26 -14.44
N ALA A 43 -0.95 2.84 -14.08
CA ALA A 43 0.01 2.27 -15.01
C ALA A 43 0.47 0.87 -14.56
N PRO A 44 0.36 -0.17 -15.40
CA PRO A 44 0.87 -1.49 -15.08
C PRO A 44 2.41 -1.51 -15.09
N ARG A 45 3.01 -2.36 -14.25
CA ARG A 45 4.47 -2.54 -14.20
C ARG A 45 4.94 -3.39 -15.39
N ALA A 46 5.31 -2.73 -16.48
CA ALA A 46 5.84 -3.35 -17.69
C ALA A 46 7.38 -3.28 -17.76
N VAL A 47 7.95 -4.10 -18.65
CA VAL A 47 9.37 -4.22 -18.95
C VAL A 47 9.62 -3.70 -20.36
N ILE A 48 10.69 -2.91 -20.54
CA ILE A 48 11.14 -2.41 -21.85
C ILE A 48 12.62 -2.75 -21.97
N THR A 49 12.95 -3.56 -22.98
CA THR A 49 14.25 -4.22 -23.13
C THR A 49 14.52 -4.53 -24.60
N PRO A 50 15.78 -4.48 -25.10
CA PRO A 50 16.07 -4.71 -26.52
C PRO A 50 15.96 -6.18 -26.97
N GLY A 51 15.74 -7.13 -26.05
CA GLY A 51 15.42 -8.52 -26.38
C GLY A 51 15.12 -9.37 -25.15
N GLY A 52 14.55 -10.57 -25.33
CA GLY A 52 14.27 -11.52 -24.24
C GLY A 52 13.26 -12.59 -24.62
N GLU A 53 13.19 -13.67 -23.83
CA GLU A 53 12.36 -14.85 -24.10
C GLU A 53 12.03 -15.63 -22.80
N TYR A 54 11.03 -16.51 -22.86
CA TYR A 54 10.58 -17.36 -21.75
C TYR A 54 10.35 -18.80 -22.24
N SER A 55 10.82 -19.80 -21.48
CA SER A 55 10.71 -21.21 -21.83
C SER A 55 10.55 -22.11 -20.60
N GLU A 56 9.78 -23.19 -20.71
CA GLU A 56 9.38 -24.04 -19.58
C GLU A 56 9.17 -25.50 -20.03
N ASN A 57 9.52 -26.46 -19.17
CA ASN A 57 9.24 -27.88 -19.36
C ASN A 57 9.14 -28.61 -18.01
N ALA A 58 8.83 -29.91 -18.05
CA ALA A 58 8.48 -30.72 -16.86
C ALA A 58 9.61 -30.93 -15.81
N ARG A 59 10.71 -30.18 -15.88
CA ARG A 59 11.77 -30.13 -14.86
C ARG A 59 12.19 -28.71 -14.45
N GLY A 60 11.61 -27.65 -15.03
CA GLY A 60 11.88 -26.26 -14.66
C GLY A 60 11.49 -25.22 -15.71
N SER A 61 11.57 -23.95 -15.35
CA SER A 61 11.31 -22.80 -16.22
C SER A 61 12.43 -21.76 -16.17
N LEU A 62 12.59 -21.03 -17.27
CA LEU A 62 13.63 -20.04 -17.50
C LEU A 62 13.04 -18.82 -18.22
N ALA A 63 13.13 -17.66 -17.58
CA ALA A 63 13.00 -16.36 -18.24
C ALA A 63 14.41 -15.79 -18.45
N TRP A 64 14.61 -15.01 -19.51
CA TRP A 64 15.82 -14.19 -19.70
C TRP A 64 15.53 -12.98 -20.60
N THR A 65 16.40 -11.99 -20.51
CA THR A 65 16.30 -10.71 -21.22
C THR A 65 17.69 -10.18 -21.56
N LEU A 66 17.79 -9.42 -22.65
CA LEU A 66 19.06 -9.04 -23.27
C LEU A 66 19.41 -7.58 -22.95
N GLY A 67 20.62 -7.34 -22.45
CA GLY A 67 21.09 -5.99 -22.08
C GLY A 67 20.69 -5.54 -20.66
N GLU A 68 19.92 -6.35 -19.95
CA GLU A 68 19.79 -6.24 -18.50
C GLU A 68 21.00 -6.85 -17.77
N LEU A 69 21.31 -6.31 -16.59
CA LEU A 69 22.33 -6.87 -15.72
C LEU A 69 21.81 -8.18 -15.09
N SER A 70 22.58 -9.26 -15.30
CA SER A 70 22.40 -10.58 -14.67
C SER A 70 22.26 -10.45 -13.15
N ALA A 71 21.25 -11.13 -12.58
CA ALA A 71 20.80 -10.96 -11.19
C ALA A 71 20.18 -12.25 -10.61
N GLY A 72 20.94 -13.34 -10.62
CA GLY A 72 20.47 -14.73 -10.36
C GLY A 72 19.73 -14.98 -9.05
N TYR A 73 18.45 -15.42 -9.10
CA TYR A 73 17.75 -15.91 -7.89
C TYR A 73 16.56 -16.89 -8.06
N TYR A 74 16.62 -18.09 -7.42
CA TYR A 74 15.68 -18.52 -6.36
C TYR A 74 16.10 -19.85 -5.71
N LEU A 75 15.19 -20.80 -5.46
CA LEU A 75 15.34 -21.80 -4.40
C LEU A 75 14.72 -23.16 -4.74
N THR A 76 15.51 -24.20 -4.53
CA THR A 76 15.07 -25.45 -3.85
C THR A 76 15.45 -25.26 -2.36
N PRO A 77 15.36 -26.25 -1.45
CA PRO A 77 16.29 -26.29 -0.30
C PRO A 77 17.79 -26.32 -0.68
N ARG A 78 18.14 -26.25 -1.98
CA ARG A 78 19.50 -26.33 -2.54
C ARG A 78 19.83 -25.38 -3.72
N LEU A 79 18.96 -25.07 -4.70
CA LEU A 79 19.31 -24.17 -5.83
C LEU A 79 18.15 -23.56 -6.68
N GLN A 80 18.28 -22.28 -7.10
CA GLN A 80 18.00 -21.64 -8.43
C GLN A 80 18.65 -20.22 -8.42
N TYR A 81 18.79 -19.35 -9.43
CA TYR A 81 18.43 -19.23 -10.86
C TYR A 81 17.03 -18.70 -11.28
N ARG A 82 16.97 -17.34 -11.38
CA ARG A 82 16.21 -16.48 -12.32
C ARG A 82 17.14 -15.34 -12.72
N GLU A 83 17.30 -15.03 -14.00
CA GLU A 83 18.05 -13.85 -14.47
C GLU A 83 17.20 -13.05 -15.46
N GLY A 84 17.45 -11.74 -15.55
CA GLY A 84 16.53 -10.78 -16.15
C GLY A 84 15.72 -9.99 -15.12
N PHE A 85 14.68 -9.28 -15.57
CA PHE A 85 14.08 -8.18 -14.82
C PHE A 85 13.59 -8.50 -13.40
N GLN A 86 13.87 -7.56 -12.50
CA GLN A 86 13.40 -7.58 -11.11
C GLN A 86 11.88 -7.46 -10.98
N SER A 87 11.19 -8.59 -11.11
CA SER A 87 10.00 -8.82 -10.28
C SER A 87 10.47 -8.95 -8.83
N THR A 88 10.31 -7.87 -8.05
CA THR A 88 10.57 -7.91 -6.61
C THR A 88 9.70 -9.03 -6.04
N PRO A 89 10.26 -10.10 -5.42
CA PRO A 89 9.42 -11.03 -4.69
C PRO A 89 8.67 -10.22 -3.64
N LEU A 90 7.37 -10.50 -3.45
CA LEU A 90 6.55 -9.82 -2.45
C LEU A 90 7.07 -10.21 -1.06
N ARG A 91 8.07 -9.46 -0.60
CA ARG A 91 8.69 -9.63 0.70
C ARG A 91 7.63 -9.32 1.74
N VAL A 92 7.07 -10.38 2.31
CA VAL A 92 6.22 -10.33 3.49
C VAL A 92 7.06 -9.74 4.62
N THR A 93 6.98 -8.42 4.78
CA THR A 93 7.55 -7.73 5.94
C THR A 93 6.60 -7.98 7.10
N THR A 94 6.96 -8.90 7.99
CA THR A 94 6.39 -8.93 9.33
C THR A 94 6.71 -7.58 9.97
N ILE A 95 5.69 -6.73 10.17
CA ILE A 95 5.90 -5.29 10.47
C ILE A 95 6.52 -5.12 11.87
N GLU A 96 6.23 -6.08 12.76
CA GLU A 96 6.90 -6.29 14.04
C GLU A 96 7.41 -7.74 14.08
N PRO A 97 8.62 -7.99 14.62
CA PRO A 97 9.16 -9.34 14.69
C PRO A 97 8.41 -10.20 15.71
N LEU A 98 7.96 -11.38 15.29
CA LEU A 98 7.39 -12.39 16.18
C LEU A 98 8.38 -12.75 17.30
N PRO A 99 7.88 -13.09 18.51
CA PRO A 99 8.66 -13.82 19.50
C PRO A 99 9.28 -15.06 18.83
N THR A 100 10.59 -15.28 19.04
CA THR A 100 11.46 -16.15 18.22
C THR A 100 11.08 -17.64 18.15
N ALA A 101 9.98 -18.05 18.78
CA ALA A 101 9.45 -19.42 18.77
C ALA A 101 8.38 -19.67 17.70
N TRP A 102 7.67 -18.65 17.20
CA TRP A 102 6.47 -18.88 16.37
C TRP A 102 6.79 -18.80 14.88
N ASN A 103 6.71 -19.94 14.18
CA ASN A 103 6.69 -19.97 12.72
C ASN A 103 5.25 -19.72 12.24
N VAL A 104 5.03 -18.73 11.37
CA VAL A 104 3.69 -18.36 10.87
C VAL A 104 3.75 -18.05 9.37
N ASP A 105 3.11 -18.91 8.58
CA ASP A 105 3.08 -18.86 7.12
C ASP A 105 1.71 -18.38 6.62
N VAL A 106 1.69 -17.32 5.80
CA VAL A 106 0.46 -16.64 5.35
C VAL A 106 0.37 -16.65 3.82
N TYR A 107 -0.57 -17.42 3.27
CA TYR A 107 -0.62 -17.74 1.84
C TYR A 107 -2.03 -18.04 1.30
N PRO A 108 -2.29 -17.89 -0.01
CA PRO A 108 -1.43 -17.24 -0.99
C PRO A 108 -1.41 -15.71 -0.79
N ASN A 109 -0.30 -15.08 -1.17
CA ASN A 109 -0.17 -13.62 -1.18
C ASN A 109 0.57 -13.22 -2.48
N PRO A 110 -0.12 -12.66 -3.50
CA PRO A 110 -1.49 -12.16 -3.48
C PRO A 110 -2.58 -13.22 -3.30
N ALA A 111 -3.69 -12.82 -2.69
CA ALA A 111 -4.86 -13.63 -2.42
C ALA A 111 -6.04 -13.26 -3.34
N GLN A 112 -6.87 -14.25 -3.69
CA GLN A 112 -8.13 -14.06 -4.41
C GLN A 112 -9.32 -14.20 -3.44
N THR A 113 -9.89 -15.40 -3.35
CA THR A 113 -11.12 -15.68 -2.59
C THR A 113 -10.86 -15.88 -1.09
N ARG A 114 -9.75 -16.56 -0.75
CA ARG A 114 -9.43 -16.99 0.61
C ARG A 114 -7.94 -16.81 0.93
N LEU A 115 -7.64 -16.57 2.20
CA LEU A 115 -6.29 -16.50 2.75
C LEU A 115 -6.14 -17.54 3.85
N SER A 116 -5.14 -18.41 3.74
CA SER A 116 -4.77 -19.36 4.79
C SER A 116 -3.66 -18.79 5.66
N VAL A 117 -3.75 -19.06 6.96
CA VAL A 117 -2.72 -18.76 7.96
C VAL A 117 -2.38 -20.09 8.62
N ALA A 118 -1.18 -20.60 8.38
CA ALA A 118 -0.65 -21.77 9.06
C ALA A 118 0.27 -21.32 10.20
N LEU A 119 0.15 -21.99 11.35
CA LEU A 119 0.95 -21.72 12.54
C LEU A 119 1.73 -22.99 12.92
N GLY A 120 2.97 -22.79 13.35
CA GLY A 120 3.79 -23.83 13.96
C GLY A 120 3.20 -24.29 15.30
N GLU A 121 3.59 -25.48 15.74
CA GLU A 121 3.16 -26.01 17.04
C GLU A 121 3.80 -25.21 18.18
N GLN A 122 3.07 -25.02 19.29
CA GLN A 122 3.39 -24.15 20.42
C GLN A 122 3.09 -22.65 20.19
N HIS A 123 1.80 -22.30 20.18
CA HIS A 123 1.33 -20.91 20.30
C HIS A 123 0.12 -20.79 21.27
N PRO A 124 -0.01 -19.66 22.00
CA PRO A 124 -1.18 -19.39 22.85
C PRO A 124 -2.44 -19.17 22.01
N ALA A 125 -3.59 -18.98 22.67
CA ALA A 125 -4.77 -18.43 22.00
C ALA A 125 -4.45 -17.07 21.36
N LEU A 126 -4.90 -16.87 20.13
CA LEU A 126 -4.58 -15.71 19.29
C LEU A 126 -5.84 -15.16 18.63
N THR A 127 -5.86 -13.88 18.28
CA THR A 127 -6.88 -13.30 17.40
C THR A 127 -6.24 -12.82 16.10
N LEU A 128 -6.69 -13.38 14.98
CA LEU A 128 -6.37 -12.90 13.63
C LEU A 128 -7.27 -11.71 13.32
N LYS A 129 -6.67 -10.55 13.06
CA LYS A 129 -7.39 -9.31 12.77
C LYS A 129 -6.96 -8.73 11.42
N LEU A 130 -7.91 -8.54 10.50
CA LEU A 130 -7.64 -8.00 9.17
C LEU A 130 -8.12 -6.54 9.11
N TYR A 131 -7.20 -5.63 8.79
CA TYR A 131 -7.44 -4.19 8.67
C TYR A 131 -7.29 -3.72 7.22
N ASP A 132 -8.07 -2.72 6.81
CA ASP A 132 -7.78 -1.95 5.60
C ASP A 132 -6.69 -0.87 5.86
N LEU A 133 -6.24 -0.18 4.80
CA LEU A 133 -5.18 0.83 4.91
C LEU A 133 -5.57 2.09 5.71
N THR A 134 -6.84 2.25 6.13
CA THR A 134 -7.24 3.35 7.02
C THR A 134 -7.29 2.93 8.49
N GLY A 135 -6.93 1.67 8.80
CA GLY A 135 -6.92 1.12 10.16
C GLY A 135 -8.28 0.61 10.62
N ARG A 136 -9.27 0.48 9.73
CA ARG A 136 -10.58 -0.08 10.06
C ARG A 136 -10.53 -1.61 10.06
N GLU A 137 -11.02 -2.23 11.13
CA GLU A 137 -11.12 -3.68 11.26
C GLU A 137 -12.19 -4.22 10.28
N MET A 138 -11.79 -5.11 9.37
CA MET A 138 -12.62 -5.68 8.30
C MET A 138 -13.08 -7.11 8.62
N GLN A 139 -12.25 -7.88 9.34
CA GLN A 139 -12.57 -9.21 9.85
C GLN A 139 -11.74 -9.49 11.11
N SER A 140 -12.33 -10.23 12.05
CA SER A 140 -11.64 -10.77 13.23
C SER A 140 -12.01 -12.25 13.40
N VAL A 141 -11.03 -13.08 13.74
CA VAL A 141 -11.18 -14.54 13.95
C VAL A 141 -10.32 -14.96 15.14
N ALA A 142 -10.94 -15.46 16.20
CA ALA A 142 -10.24 -16.08 17.32
C ALA A 142 -9.70 -17.47 16.94
N LEU A 143 -8.53 -17.81 17.48
CA LEU A 143 -7.86 -19.10 17.39
C LEU A 143 -7.62 -19.65 18.79
N GLU A 144 -7.95 -20.92 18.98
CA GLU A 144 -7.55 -21.67 20.16
C GLU A 144 -6.02 -21.90 20.18
N THR A 145 -5.49 -22.21 21.36
CA THR A 145 -4.11 -22.66 21.56
C THR A 145 -3.75 -23.81 20.61
N ASP A 146 -2.56 -23.78 20.00
CA ASP A 146 -2.04 -24.79 19.06
C ASP A 146 -2.91 -25.09 17.82
N ALA A 147 -3.80 -24.17 17.43
CA ALA A 147 -4.58 -24.23 16.20
C ALA A 147 -3.72 -24.09 14.90
N ARG A 148 -3.09 -25.19 14.47
CA ARG A 148 -2.19 -25.32 13.29
C ARG A 148 -2.58 -24.55 12.02
N GLN A 149 -3.86 -24.33 11.73
CA GLN A 149 -4.29 -23.57 10.54
C GLN A 149 -5.64 -22.86 10.74
N SER A 150 -5.74 -21.65 10.17
CA SER A 150 -6.99 -20.91 9.99
C SER A 150 -7.15 -20.41 8.55
N GLN A 151 -8.36 -19.94 8.20
CA GLN A 151 -8.67 -19.42 6.88
C GLN A 151 -9.66 -18.24 6.94
N LEU A 152 -9.27 -17.11 6.35
CA LEU A 152 -10.10 -15.92 6.18
C LEU A 152 -10.75 -15.91 4.79
N GLN A 153 -11.98 -15.39 4.71
CA GLN A 153 -12.74 -15.24 3.46
C GLN A 153 -12.63 -13.80 2.98
N LEU A 154 -11.96 -13.59 1.85
CA LEU A 154 -11.75 -12.27 1.24
C LEU A 154 -12.78 -11.98 0.13
N ASP A 155 -13.70 -12.90 -0.15
CA ASP A 155 -14.71 -12.84 -1.22
C ASP A 155 -15.57 -11.56 -1.19
N ARG A 156 -15.77 -10.98 0.00
CA ARG A 156 -16.59 -9.78 0.23
C ARG A 156 -15.77 -8.49 0.35
N LEU A 157 -14.45 -8.57 0.20
CA LEU A 157 -13.53 -7.44 0.38
C LEU A 157 -13.09 -6.88 -0.98
N PRO A 158 -13.08 -5.55 -1.17
CA PRO A 158 -12.63 -4.94 -2.41
C PRO A 158 -11.15 -5.23 -2.70
N GLN A 159 -10.78 -5.17 -3.99
CA GLN A 159 -9.40 -5.28 -4.43
C GLN A 159 -8.53 -4.21 -3.77
N GLY A 160 -7.36 -4.57 -3.24
CA GLY A 160 -6.57 -3.65 -2.43
C GLY A 160 -5.38 -4.28 -1.70
N SER A 161 -4.85 -3.53 -0.74
CA SER A 161 -3.87 -4.01 0.24
C SER A 161 -4.50 -3.96 1.62
N TYR A 162 -4.21 -4.95 2.47
CA TYR A 162 -4.73 -5.10 3.82
C TYR A 162 -3.58 -5.44 4.79
N ILE A 163 -3.79 -5.25 6.08
CA ILE A 163 -2.85 -5.63 7.14
C ILE A 163 -3.51 -6.69 8.02
N LEU A 164 -2.96 -7.90 8.04
CA LEU A 164 -3.36 -8.97 8.96
C LEU A 164 -2.48 -8.92 10.20
N GLN A 165 -3.05 -8.70 11.38
CA GLN A 165 -2.35 -8.76 12.66
C GLN A 165 -2.69 -10.05 13.40
N LEU A 166 -1.71 -10.60 14.11
CA LEU A 166 -1.86 -11.64 15.12
C LEU A 166 -1.80 -10.94 16.49
N VAL A 167 -2.84 -11.06 17.29
CA VAL A 167 -2.94 -10.43 18.61
C VAL A 167 -3.03 -11.51 19.70
N ASP A 168 -2.22 -11.39 20.77
CA ASP A 168 -2.21 -12.32 21.91
C ASP A 168 -3.39 -12.07 22.90
N SER A 169 -3.51 -12.94 23.90
CA SER A 169 -4.51 -12.82 24.98
C SER A 169 -4.39 -11.56 25.82
N ASP A 170 -3.20 -10.93 25.86
CA ASP A 170 -2.92 -9.70 26.59
C ASP A 170 -3.19 -8.46 25.73
N GLY A 171 -3.59 -8.63 24.46
CA GLY A 171 -3.85 -7.56 23.51
C GLY A 171 -2.61 -7.03 22.78
N ARG A 172 -1.44 -7.68 22.91
CA ARG A 172 -0.23 -7.29 22.17
C ARG A 172 -0.28 -7.83 20.75
N VAL A 173 0.23 -7.04 19.81
CA VAL A 173 0.50 -7.53 18.46
C VAL A 173 1.74 -8.42 18.51
N ALA A 174 1.57 -9.70 18.17
CA ALA A 174 2.68 -10.63 18.05
C ALA A 174 3.36 -10.53 16.67
N GLY A 175 2.61 -10.17 15.63
CA GLY A 175 3.15 -9.95 14.29
C GLY A 175 2.08 -9.41 13.34
N SER A 176 2.51 -8.71 12.29
CA SER A 176 1.61 -8.10 11.31
C SER A 176 2.10 -8.34 9.87
N TYR A 177 1.19 -8.68 8.96
CA TYR A 177 1.46 -9.18 7.62
C TYR A 177 0.72 -8.33 6.58
N GLN A 178 1.42 -7.81 5.56
CA GLN A 178 0.76 -7.12 4.44
C GLN A 178 0.19 -8.12 3.44
N ILE A 179 -1.13 -8.09 3.22
CA ILE A 179 -1.86 -8.96 2.30
C ILE A 179 -2.27 -8.16 1.06
N LYS A 180 -2.08 -8.73 -0.14
CA LYS A 180 -2.56 -8.15 -1.40
C LYS A 180 -3.78 -8.91 -1.92
N LYS A 181 -4.97 -8.32 -1.86
CA LYS A 181 -6.17 -8.86 -2.52
C LYS A 181 -6.16 -8.44 -3.99
N ILE A 182 -6.11 -9.41 -4.89
CA ILE A 182 -6.36 -9.28 -6.33
C ILE A 182 -7.78 -9.78 -6.66
N GLN A 183 -8.27 -9.61 -7.89
CA GLN A 183 -9.58 -10.14 -8.32
C GLN A 183 -9.66 -11.64 -8.01
#